data_AF-A0A831LLY0-F1
#
_entry.id   AF-A0A831LLY0-F1
#
_cell.length_a   1.000
_cell.length_b   1.000
_cell.length_c   1.000
_cell.angle_alpha   90.00
_cell.angle_beta   90.00
_cell.angle_gamma   90.00
#
_symmetry.space_group_name_H-M   'P 1'
#
loop_
_entity.id
_entity.type
_entity.pdbx_description
1 polymer ?
#
loop_
_entity_poly.entity_id
_entity_poly.type
_entity_poly.pdbx_seq_one_letter_code
_entity_poly.pdbx_strand_id
1 'polypeptide(L)'
;MRDVKRLLVEYLRETVIDAKGNVVSISLKRAKSALEVESKAEEIALKATLKALADLGLLEAVPGRKPRYVLRRGSPLWTALELGCIDLVAILADGHAKHKRRPNKGKHQQQITSRR
;
A
#
# COMPACT_ATOMS: atom_id res chain seq x y z
N MET A 1 -19.18 -7.33 2.68
CA MET A 1 -18.02 -6.98 1.82
C MET A 1 -16.85 -7.82 2.31
N ARG A 2 -16.15 -8.57 1.43
CA ARG A 2 -14.91 -9.25 1.82
C ARG A 2 -13.88 -8.19 2.24
N ASP A 3 -13.18 -8.43 3.35
CA ASP A 3 -12.14 -7.53 3.81
C ASP A 3 -10.82 -7.81 3.06
N VAL A 4 -10.74 -7.29 1.83
CA VAL A 4 -9.58 -7.44 0.93
C VAL A 4 -8.29 -6.94 1.59
N LYS A 5 -8.37 -6.02 2.55
CA LYS A 5 -7.19 -5.50 3.24
C LYS A 5 -6.63 -6.54 4.18
N ARG A 6 -7.48 -7.12 5.03
CA ARG A 6 -7.08 -8.18 5.95
C ARG A 6 -6.51 -9.38 5.19
N LEU A 7 -7.21 -9.81 4.14
CA LEU A 7 -6.76 -10.91 3.27
C LEU A 7 -5.42 -10.61 2.60
N LEU A 8 -5.18 -9.37 2.16
CA LEU A 8 -3.88 -8.98 1.63
C LEU A 8 -2.77 -9.10 2.68
N VAL A 9 -3.00 -8.66 3.92
CA VAL A 9 -1.98 -8.75 4.98
C VAL A 9 -1.68 -10.20 5.32
N GLU A 10 -2.69 -11.06 5.38
CA GLU A 10 -2.53 -12.51 5.56
C GLU A 10 -1.71 -13.13 4.41
N TYR A 11 -2.06 -12.83 3.16
CA TYR A 11 -1.29 -13.24 1.98
C TYR A 11 0.17 -12.77 2.03
N LEU A 12 0.41 -11.51 2.43
CA LEU A 12 1.77 -10.98 2.57
C LEU A 12 2.54 -11.71 3.67
N ARG A 13 1.88 -12.04 4.78
CA ARG A 13 2.48 -12.78 5.89
C ARG A 13 2.91 -14.18 5.46
N GLU A 14 2.02 -14.94 4.83
CA GLU A 14 2.34 -16.27 4.30
C GLU A 14 3.51 -16.20 3.32
N THR A 15 3.45 -15.25 2.38
CA THR A 15 4.53 -15.07 1.40
C THR A 15 5.87 -14.73 2.05
N VAL A 16 5.86 -13.98 3.17
CA VAL A 16 7.06 -13.63 3.94
C VAL A 16 7.59 -14.82 4.73
N ILE A 17 6.72 -15.56 5.41
CA ILE A 17 7.09 -16.73 6.21
C ILE A 17 7.69 -17.82 5.30
N ASP A 18 7.10 -18.02 4.12
CA ASP A 18 7.56 -19.02 3.15
C ASP A 18 8.74 -18.53 2.29
N ALA A 19 9.15 -17.27 2.42
CA ALA A 19 10.23 -16.71 1.62
C ALA A 19 11.58 -17.32 2.01
N LYS A 20 12.17 -18.11 1.11
CA LYS A 20 13.54 -18.63 1.25
C LYS A 20 14.63 -17.57 1.02
N GLY A 21 14.28 -16.42 0.47
CA GLY A 21 15.21 -15.35 0.10
C GLY A 21 14.94 -14.04 0.84
N ASN A 22 15.78 -13.04 0.59
CA ASN A 22 15.68 -11.74 1.27
C ASN A 22 14.69 -10.77 0.62
N VAL A 23 13.96 -11.21 -0.41
CA VAL A 23 13.11 -10.35 -1.22
C VAL A 23 11.87 -11.10 -1.67
N VAL A 24 10.71 -10.49 -1.46
CA VAL A 24 9.41 -10.93 -1.97
C VAL A 24 8.91 -9.90 -2.97
N SER A 25 8.53 -10.35 -4.17
CA SER A 25 7.91 -9.50 -5.20
C SER A 25 6.43 -9.80 -5.32
N ILE A 26 5.61 -8.78 -5.10
CA ILE A 26 4.16 -8.82 -5.25
C ILE A 26 3.77 -8.01 -6.49
N SER A 27 2.96 -8.62 -7.35
CA SER A 27 2.30 -7.90 -8.44
C SER A 27 0.79 -7.91 -8.21
N LEU A 28 0.11 -6.87 -8.70
CA LEU A 28 -1.35 -6.81 -8.61
C LEU A 28 -2.02 -8.06 -9.22
N LYS A 29 -1.47 -8.60 -10.33
CA LYS A 29 -1.99 -9.82 -10.96
C LYS A 29 -1.87 -11.04 -10.04
N ARG A 30 -0.72 -11.22 -9.38
CA ARG A 30 -0.53 -12.35 -8.43
C ARG A 30 -1.42 -12.21 -7.21
N ALA A 31 -1.45 -11.02 -6.60
CA ALA A 31 -2.30 -10.78 -5.44
C ALA A 31 -3.79 -10.97 -5.78
N LYS A 32 -4.24 -10.47 -6.94
CA LYS A 32 -5.62 -10.67 -7.42
C LYS A 32 -5.97 -12.16 -7.57
N SER A 33 -5.08 -12.93 -8.18
CA SER A 33 -5.28 -14.37 -8.40
C SER A 33 -5.25 -15.17 -7.11
N ALA A 34 -4.37 -14.81 -6.16
CA ALA A 34 -4.25 -15.52 -4.89
C ALA A 34 -5.42 -15.21 -3.94
N LEU A 35 -5.97 -14.00 -4.01
CA LEU A 35 -7.08 -13.54 -3.17
C LEU A 35 -8.45 -13.76 -3.81
N GLU A 36 -8.51 -14.42 -4.97
CA GLU A 36 -9.73 -14.64 -5.75
C GLU A 36 -10.57 -13.36 -5.91
N VAL A 37 -9.91 -12.24 -6.20
CA VAL A 37 -10.56 -10.94 -6.35
C VAL A 37 -11.23 -10.89 -7.71
N GLU A 38 -12.57 -10.96 -7.71
CA GLU A 38 -13.39 -10.97 -8.91
C GLU A 38 -14.00 -9.60 -9.21
N SER A 39 -14.29 -8.81 -8.17
CA SER A 39 -14.95 -7.52 -8.31
C SER A 39 -13.98 -6.39 -8.64
N LYS A 40 -14.43 -5.46 -9.49
CA LYS A 40 -13.67 -4.23 -9.82
C LYS A 40 -13.46 -3.34 -8.58
N ALA A 41 -14.39 -3.34 -7.64
CA ALA A 41 -14.26 -2.58 -6.39
C ALA A 41 -13.16 -3.16 -5.50
N GLU A 42 -13.07 -4.49 -5.42
CA GLU A 42 -12.03 -5.20 -4.68
C GLU A 42 -10.65 -5.00 -5.31
N GLU A 43 -10.57 -5.01 -6.64
CA GLU A 43 -9.32 -4.72 -7.35
C GLU A 43 -8.82 -3.29 -7.07
N ILE A 44 -9.73 -2.31 -7.04
CA ILE A 44 -9.40 -0.92 -6.69
C ILE A 44 -8.91 -0.84 -5.24
N ALA A 45 -9.59 -1.51 -4.31
CA ALA A 45 -9.19 -1.55 -2.90
C ALA A 45 -7.80 -2.19 -2.73
N LEU A 46 -7.55 -3.33 -3.39
CA LEU A 46 -6.27 -4.02 -3.39
C LEU A 46 -5.14 -3.13 -3.91
N LYS A 47 -5.36 -2.47 -5.05
CA LYS A 47 -4.39 -1.54 -5.63
C LYS A 47 -4.14 -0.33 -4.71
N ALA A 48 -5.19 0.22 -4.10
CA ALA A 48 -5.08 1.34 -3.18
C ALA A 48 -4.26 0.97 -1.94
N THR A 49 -4.47 -0.22 -1.38
CA THR A 49 -3.73 -0.72 -0.22
C THR A 49 -2.25 -0.93 -0.55
N LEU A 50 -1.92 -1.61 -1.65
CA LEU A 50 -0.54 -1.79 -2.09
C LEU A 50 0.17 -0.44 -2.30
N LYS A 51 -0.55 0.53 -2.88
CA LYS A 51 -0.03 1.89 -3.04
C LYS A 51 0.17 2.59 -1.69
N ALA A 52 -0.77 2.48 -0.76
CA ALA A 52 -0.66 3.09 0.57
C ALA A 52 0.55 2.55 1.33
N LEU A 53 0.76 1.23 1.32
CA LEU A 53 1.94 0.61 1.91
C LEU A 53 3.25 1.10 1.26
N ALA A 54 3.26 1.29 -0.06
CA ALA A 54 4.42 1.86 -0.73
C ALA A 54 4.64 3.35 -0.40
N ASP A 55 3.58 4.15 -0.34
CA ASP A 55 3.63 5.57 0.03
C ASP A 55 4.14 5.75 1.48
N LEU A 56 3.88 4.77 2.37
CA LEU A 56 4.40 4.70 3.73
C LEU A 56 5.86 4.22 3.81
N GLY A 57 6.49 3.87 2.69
CA GLY A 57 7.84 3.30 2.65
C GLY A 57 7.93 1.87 3.19
N LEU A 58 6.80 1.21 3.41
CA LEU A 58 6.73 -0.17 3.88
C LEU A 58 6.93 -1.17 2.73
N LEU A 59 6.64 -0.75 1.50
CA LEU A 59 6.93 -1.48 0.26
C LEU A 59 7.74 -0.59 -0.68
N GLU A 60 8.64 -1.20 -1.44
CA GLU A 60 9.33 -0.53 -2.54
C GLU A 60 8.51 -0.71 -3.82
N ALA A 61 7.97 0.38 -4.37
CA ALA A 61 7.28 0.34 -5.65
C ALA A 61 8.30 0.43 -6.79
N VAL A 62 8.43 -0.64 -7.56
CA VAL A 62 9.24 -0.67 -8.79
C VAL A 62 8.38 -0.14 -9.94
N PRO A 63 8.69 1.04 -10.50
CA PRO A 63 7.88 1.66 -11.54
C PRO A 63 7.98 0.88 -12.85
N GLY A 64 6.89 0.86 -13.61
CA GLY A 64 6.79 0.20 -14.91
C GLY A 64 5.36 0.13 -15.41
N ARG A 65 5.14 -0.41 -16.62
CA ARG A 65 3.81 -0.55 -17.24
C ARG A 65 2.82 -1.35 -16.36
N LYS A 66 3.35 -2.26 -15.53
CA LYS A 66 2.65 -2.95 -14.45
C LYS A 66 3.51 -2.83 -13.18
N PRO A 67 3.18 -1.92 -12.25
CA PRO A 67 3.99 -1.72 -11.06
C PRO A 67 4.10 -3.02 -10.26
N ARG A 68 5.30 -3.28 -9.77
CA ARG A 68 5.59 -4.38 -8.85
C ARG A 68 5.93 -3.77 -7.50
N TYR A 69 5.52 -4.43 -6.44
CA TYR A 69 5.84 -4.05 -5.07
C TYR A 69 6.84 -5.05 -4.53
N VAL A 70 7.88 -4.55 -3.91
CA VAL A 70 8.96 -5.37 -3.37
C VAL A 70 9.00 -5.17 -1.87
N LEU A 71 9.01 -6.30 -1.16
CA LEU A 71 9.23 -6.34 0.28
C LEU A 71 10.60 -6.98 0.51
N ARG A 72 11.45 -6.28 1.24
CA ARG A 72 12.80 -6.75 1.58
C ARG A 72 12.86 -7.22 3.02
N ARG A 73 13.62 -8.27 3.28
CA ARG A 73 13.90 -8.76 4.62
C ARG A 73 14.61 -7.68 5.44
N GLY A 74 14.22 -7.52 6.69
CA GLY A 74 14.67 -6.44 7.56
C GLY A 74 13.95 -5.11 7.39
N SER A 75 13.02 -5.00 6.42
CA SER A 75 12.10 -3.84 6.39
C SER A 75 11.14 -3.90 7.58
N PRO A 76 10.66 -2.74 8.09
CA PRO A 76 9.71 -2.71 9.21
C PRO A 76 8.46 -3.56 8.98
N LEU A 77 7.95 -3.60 7.74
CA LEU A 77 6.80 -4.41 7.39
C LEU A 77 7.12 -5.91 7.38
N TRP A 78 8.30 -6.32 6.91
CA TRP A 78 8.73 -7.72 6.98
C TRP A 78 8.76 -8.21 8.43
N THR A 79 9.42 -7.46 9.32
CA THR A 79 9.51 -7.80 10.74
C THR A 79 8.12 -7.86 11.39
N ALA A 80 7.25 -6.90 11.08
CA ALA A 80 5.87 -6.90 11.59
C ALA A 80 5.08 -8.14 11.13
N LEU A 81 5.27 -8.59 9.89
CA LEU A 81 4.62 -9.79 9.36
C LEU A 81 5.17 -11.08 10.00
N GLU A 82 6.49 -11.17 10.20
CA GLU A 82 7.12 -12.29 10.92
C GLU A 82 6.61 -12.40 12.37
N LEU A 83 6.46 -11.26 13.06
CA LEU A 83 5.97 -11.19 14.45
C LEU A 83 4.44 -11.34 14.56
N GLY A 84 3.72 -11.43 13.45
CA GLY A 84 2.26 -11.57 13.45
C GLY A 84 1.50 -10.31 13.81
N CYS A 85 2.10 -9.12 13.68
CA CYS A 85 1.46 -7.82 13.92
C CYS A 85 0.51 -7.40 12.78
N ILE A 86 -0.42 -8.29 12.41
CA ILE A 86 -1.32 -8.17 11.24
C ILE A 86 -2.29 -6.99 11.40
N ASP A 87 -2.87 -6.83 12.59
CA ASP A 87 -3.91 -5.82 12.84
C ASP A 87 -3.37 -4.39 12.67
N LEU A 88 -2.11 -4.16 13.05
CA LEU A 88 -1.46 -2.85 12.93
C LEU A 88 -1.21 -2.49 11.45
N VAL A 89 -0.87 -3.48 10.62
CA VAL A 89 -0.69 -3.28 9.17
C VAL A 89 -2.05 -2.99 8.49
N ALA A 90 -3.11 -3.68 8.92
CA ALA A 90 -4.46 -3.43 8.42
C ALA A 90 -4.95 -2.02 8.79
N ILE A 91 -4.69 -1.56 10.01
CA ILE A 91 -5.03 -0.20 10.47
C ILE A 91 -4.26 0.88 9.69
N LEU A 92 -2.96 0.66 9.43
CA LEU A 92 -2.15 1.60 8.64
C LEU A 92 -2.65 1.71 7.20
N ALA A 93 -3.12 0.61 6.61
CA ALA A 93 -3.78 0.62 5.31
C ALA A 93 -5.11 1.39 5.31
N ASP A 94 -5.85 1.36 6.42
CA ASP A 94 -7.13 2.09 6.58
C ASP A 94 -6.96 3.59 6.81
N GLY A 95 -5.98 4.00 7.61
CA GLY A 95 -5.76 5.41 8.00
C GLY A 95 -5.47 6.33 6.80
N HIS A 96 -4.81 5.82 5.75
CA HIS A 96 -4.44 6.62 4.59
C HIS A 96 -5.64 7.00 3.70
N ALA A 97 -6.75 6.24 3.72
CA ALA A 97 -7.98 6.62 3.03
C ALA A 97 -8.60 7.91 3.59
N LYS A 98 -8.37 8.20 4.88
CA LYS A 98 -8.86 9.41 5.55
C LYS A 98 -7.95 10.63 5.35
N HIS A 99 -6.66 10.42 5.05
CA HIS A 99 -5.68 11.53 4.93
C HIS A 99 -5.63 12.23 3.57
N LYS A 100 -6.31 11.72 2.53
CA LYS A 100 -6.45 12.43 1.23
C LYS A 100 -7.52 13.53 1.20
N ARG A 101 -8.04 13.96 2.35
CA ARG A 101 -8.91 15.16 2.47
C ARG A 101 -8.28 16.22 3.35
N ARG A 102 -7.17 16.80 2.90
CA ARG A 102 -6.87 18.21 3.18
C ARG A 102 -6.58 18.89 1.85
N PRO A 103 -7.50 19.71 1.30
CA PRO A 103 -7.12 20.61 0.24
C PRO A 103 -6.08 21.55 0.83
N ASN A 104 -4.89 21.52 0.24
CA ASN A 104 -3.82 22.45 0.51
C ASN A 104 -4.30 23.86 0.14
N LYS A 105 -5.00 24.56 1.04
CA LYS A 105 -5.21 26.02 0.95
C LYS A 105 -3.91 26.72 1.37
N GLY A 106 -2.85 26.47 0.62
CA GLY A 106 -1.63 27.26 0.64
C GLY A 106 -1.90 28.54 -0.13
N LYS A 107 -2.14 29.63 0.60
CA LYS A 107 -2.22 31.00 0.08
C LYS A 107 -0.94 31.34 -0.69
N HIS A 108 -1.01 31.55 -2.00
CA HIS A 108 -0.16 32.52 -2.69
C HIS A 108 -0.65 32.78 -4.11
N GLN A 109 -1.47 33.80 -4.28
CA GLN A 109 -1.46 34.68 -5.45
C GLN A 109 -2.40 35.84 -5.18
N GLN A 110 -1.83 37.04 -5.05
CA GLN A 110 -2.23 38.23 -5.80
C GLN A 110 -1.15 39.29 -5.58
N GLN A 111 -0.20 39.34 -6.51
CA GLN A 111 0.33 40.63 -6.97
C GLN A 111 -0.86 41.47 -7.46
N ILE A 112 -0.86 42.79 -7.21
CA ILE A 112 -1.26 43.83 -8.16
C ILE A 112 -0.97 45.22 -7.53
N THR A 113 0.03 45.87 -8.13
CA THR A 113 0.18 47.30 -8.44
C THR A 113 0.01 48.37 -7.35
N SER A 114 1.13 48.95 -6.92
CA SER A 114 1.17 50.32 -6.40
C SER A 114 1.35 51.27 -7.58
N ARG A 115 0.31 52.06 -7.91
CA ARG A 115 0.45 53.26 -8.76
C ARG A 115 1.08 54.37 -7.93
N ARG A 116 2.07 55.05 -8.49
CA ARG A 116 2.42 56.44 -8.21
C ARG A 116 2.56 57.15 -9.54
#